data_AF-A0A0B6Y7B3-F1
#
_entry.id   AF-A0A0B6Y7B3-F1
#
_cell.length_a   1.000
_cell.length_b   1.000
_cell.length_c   1.000
_cell.angle_alpha   90.00
_cell.angle_beta   90.00
_cell.angle_gamma   90.00
#
_symmetry.space_group_name_H-M   'P 1'
#
loop_
_entity.id
_entity.type
_entity.pdbx_description
1 polymer ?
#
loop_
_entity_poly.entity_id
_entity_poly.type
_entity_poly.pdbx_seq_one_letter_code
_entity_poly.pdbx_strand_id
1 'polypeptide(L)' 'NDNNTFAVNNSSGLVYTVNPTVDREKIAAYNLEIQASDMGTPKLFATTSIRIIIRDVNDNQPTFTGPRSVAVPE' A
#
# COMPACT_ATOMS: atom_id res chain seq x y z
N ASN A 1 9.27 -4.50 2.92
CA ASN A 1 8.33 -4.81 1.81
C ASN A 1 7.63 -6.10 2.19
N ASP A 2 6.80 -6.04 3.22
CA ASP A 2 6.55 -7.24 4.04
C ASP A 2 5.52 -8.19 3.41
N ASN A 3 4.95 -7.79 2.26
CA ASN A 3 3.95 -8.57 1.55
C ASN A 3 4.19 -8.60 0.02
N ASN A 4 5.42 -8.26 -0.41
CA ASN A 4 5.83 -8.20 -1.82
C ASN A 4 4.85 -7.41 -2.70
N THR A 5 4.22 -6.38 -2.13
CA THR A 5 3.12 -5.64 -2.76
C THR A 5 3.60 -4.75 -3.90
N PHE A 6 4.83 -4.25 -3.81
CA PHE A 6 5.43 -3.36 -4.79
C PHE A 6 6.74 -3.93 -5.30
N ALA A 7 7.03 -3.68 -6.58
CA ALA A 7 8.31 -3.95 -7.21
C ALA A 7 8.81 -2.71 -7.95
N VAL A 8 10.13 -2.65 -8.16
CA VAL A 8 10.78 -1.60 -8.93
C VAL A 8 11.41 -2.22 -10.17
N ASN A 9 11.24 -1.55 -11.31
CA ASN A 9 11.94 -1.94 -12.53
C ASN A 9 13.41 -1.47 -12.46
N ASN A 10 14.35 -2.40 -12.64
CA ASN A 10 15.78 -2.12 -12.49
C ASN A 10 16.36 -1.20 -13.59
N SER A 11 15.71 -1.10 -14.74
CA SER A 11 16.18 -0.28 -15.87
C SER A 11 15.53 1.09 -15.94
N SER A 12 14.25 1.21 -15.58
CA SER A 12 13.51 2.48 -15.63
C SER A 12 13.32 3.16 -14.27
N GLY A 13 13.58 2.44 -13.17
CA GLY A 13 13.28 2.91 -11.81
C GLY A 13 11.78 3.00 -11.50
N LEU A 14 10.91 2.49 -12.38
CA LEU A 14 9.46 2.59 -12.21
C LEU A 14 8.99 1.64 -11.10
N VAL A 15 8.33 2.20 -10.09
CA VAL A 15 7.70 1.45 -9.00
C VAL A 15 6.27 1.11 -9.40
N TYR A 16 5.91 -0.17 -9.34
CA TYR A 16 4.58 -0.65 -9.69
C TYR A 16 4.07 -1.64 -8.65
N THR A 17 2.75 -1.73 -8.55
CA THR A 17 2.07 -2.69 -7.69
C THR A 17 2.09 -4.07 -8.36
N VAL A 18 2.50 -5.09 -7.62
CA VAL A 18 2.58 -6.49 -8.10
C VAL A 18 1.40 -7.31 -7.59
N ASN A 19 0.92 -6.99 -6.39
CA ASN A 19 -0.16 -7.71 -5.74
C ASN A 19 -1.45 -6.88 -5.76
N PRO A 20 -2.57 -7.38 -6.32
CA PRO A 20 -3.85 -6.67 -6.32
C PRO A 20 -4.51 -6.56 -4.95
N THR A 21 -4.02 -7.24 -3.91
CA THR A 21 -4.64 -7.23 -2.57
C THR A 21 -4.28 -5.99 -1.73
N VAL A 22 -4.05 -4.84 -2.36
CA VAL A 22 -3.82 -3.58 -1.65
C VAL A 22 -5.14 -3.09 -1.10
N ASP A 23 -5.28 -3.16 0.22
CA ASP A 23 -6.50 -2.85 0.94
C ASP A 23 -6.17 -1.79 2.01
N ARG A 24 -6.78 -0.60 1.90
CA ARG A 24 -6.47 0.53 2.79
C ARG A 24 -6.87 0.22 4.23
N GLU A 25 -7.95 -0.53 4.41
CA GLU A 25 -8.50 -0.93 5.70
C GLU A 25 -7.53 -1.84 6.46
N LYS A 26 -6.66 -2.55 5.74
CA LYS A 26 -5.55 -3.32 6.32
C LYS A 26 -4.31 -2.45 6.51
N ILE A 27 -3.87 -1.75 5.46
CA ILE A 27 -2.62 -0.98 5.47
C ILE A 27 -2.82 0.34 4.70
N ALA A 28 -2.80 1.46 5.42
CA ALA A 28 -3.03 2.78 4.83
C ALA A 28 -1.79 3.38 4.12
N ALA A 29 -0.58 2.98 4.52
CA ALA A 29 0.65 3.49 3.93
C ALA A 29 1.79 2.47 4.01
N TYR A 30 2.66 2.50 3.00
CA TYR A 30 3.86 1.67 2.91
C TYR A 30 5.09 2.56 2.83
N ASN A 31 6.13 2.19 3.57
CA ASN A 31 7.46 2.79 3.46
C ASN A 31 8.38 1.78 2.78
N LEU A 32 8.89 2.12 1.61
CA LEU A 32 9.81 1.29 0.83
C LEU A 32 11.18 1.95 0.81
N GLU A 33 12.22 1.17 1.07
CA GLU A 33 13.60 1.58 0.83
C GLU A 33 14.05 0.96 -0.51
N ILE A 34 14.50 1.81 -1.44
CA ILE A 34 14.99 1.40 -2.75
C ILE A 34 16.49 1.62 -2.77
N GLN A 35 17.23 0.62 -3.23
CA GLN A 35 18.67 0.68 -3.44
C GLN A 35 18.96 0.73 -4.94
N ALA A 36 19.78 1.70 -5.37
CA ALA A 36 20.36 1.73 -6.70
C ALA A 36 21.86 1.46 -6.59
N SER A 37 22.37 0.51 -7.38
CA SER A 37 23.79 0.17 -7.45
C SER A 37 24.38 0.54 -8.80
N ASP A 38 25.60 1.06 -8.82
CA ASP A 38 26.35 1.24 -10.05
C ASP A 38 26.96 -0.08 -10.56
N MET A 39 27.47 -0.05 -11.79
CA MET A 39 28.21 -1.16 -12.40
C MET A 39 29.73 -1.01 -12.21
N GLY A 40 30.17 -0.20 -11.24
CA GLY A 40 31.56 0.10 -10.99
C GLY A 40 32.34 -1.04 -10.29
N THR A 41 33.65 -0.87 -10.17
CA THR A 41 34.50 -1.77 -9.38
C THR A 41 35.48 -0.91 -8.55
N PRO A 42 35.27 -0.70 -7.25
CA PRO A 42 34.21 -1.29 -6.41
C PRO A 42 32.82 -0.75 -6.73
N LYS A 43 31.79 -1.56 -6.49
CA LYS A 43 30.40 -1.13 -6.68
C LYS A 43 30.00 -0.16 -5.58
N LEU A 44 29.42 0.97 -5.96
CA LEU A 44 28.77 1.89 -5.05
C LEU A 44 27.25 1.73 -5.13
N PHE A 45 26.58 2.01 -4.02
CA PHE A 45 25.13 2.01 -3.97
C PHE A 45 24.62 3.24 -3.22
N ALA A 46 23.43 3.69 -3.60
CA ALA A 46 22.67 4.72 -2.91
C ALA A 46 21.30 4.15 -2.54
N THR A 47 20.80 4.53 -1.37
CA THR A 47 19.45 4.18 -0.92
C THR A 47 18.56 5.41 -0.87
N THR A 48 17.26 5.21 -1.10
CA THR A 48 16.25 6.25 -0.97
C THR A 48 14.95 5.67 -0.42
N SER A 49 14.25 6.46 0.39
CA SER A 49 12.99 6.05 1.02
C SER A 49 11.80 6.65 0.29
N ILE A 50 10.88 5.79 -0.13
CA ILE A 50 9.63 6.17 -0.79
C ILE A 50 8.46 5.86 0.15
N ARG A 51 7.58 6.84 0.34
CA ARG A 51 6.34 6.69 1.08
C ARG A 51 5.17 6.58 0.11
N ILE A 52 4.53 5.42 0.08
CA ILE A 52 3.34 5.16 -0.73
C ILE A 52 2.11 5.29 0.17
N ILE A 53 1.15 6.10 -0.24
CA ILE A 53 -0.11 6.30 0.48
C ILE A 53 -1.21 5.64 -0.34
N ILE A 54 -1.95 4.72 0.27
CA ILE A 54 -3.08 4.04 -0.36
C ILE A 54 -4.28 4.98 -0.31
N ARG A 55 -4.87 5.24 -1.48
CA ARG A 55 -6.10 6.04 -1.55
C ARG A 55 -7.29 5.19 -1.09
N ASP A 56 -8.15 5.84 -0.32
CA ASP A 56 -9.42 5.26 0.10
C ASP A 56 -10.37 5.12 -1.09
N VAL A 57 -10.99 3.95 -1.17
CA VAL A 57 -12.06 3.65 -2.13
C VAL A 57 -13.26 3.23 -1.29
N ASN A 58 -14.44 3.72 -1.65
CA ASN A 58 -15.66 3.39 -0.92
C ASN A 58 -16.15 1.98 -1.29
N ASP A 59 -15.45 0.95 -0.82
CA ASP A 59 -15.75 -0.46 -1.01
C ASP A 59 -16.41 -1.11 0.23
N ASN A 60 -16.45 -0.38 1.35
CA ASN A 60 -17.10 -0.82 2.59
C ASN A 60 -18.56 -0.39 2.65
N GLN A 61 -19.47 -1.36 2.57
CA GLN A 61 -20.91 -1.11 2.71
C GLN A 61 -21.27 -0.74 4.15
N PRO A 62 -22.21 0.22 4.36
CA PRO A 62 -22.67 0.58 5.69
C PRO A 62 -23.36 -0.62 6.35
N THR A 63 -23.01 -0.88 7.61
CA THR A 63 -23.63 -1.91 8.44
C THR A 63 -24.35 -1.26 9.62
N PHE A 64 -25.63 -1.60 9.79
CA PHE A 64 -26.40 -1.14 10.95
C PHE A 64 -26.06 -1.99 12.17
N THR A 65 -25.56 -1.35 13.23
CA THR A 65 -25.26 -1.97 14.53
C THR A 65 -26.45 -1.95 15.50
N GLY A 66 -27.57 -1.31 15.10
CA GLY A 66 -28.77 -1.14 15.94
C GLY A 66 -29.91 -2.10 15.60
N PRO A 67 -30.91 -2.21 16.48
CA PRO A 67 -32.07 -3.07 16.25
C PRO A 67 -32.86 -2.59 15.02
N ARG A 68 -33.25 -3.54 14.17
CA ARG A 68 -34.03 -3.29 12.95
C ARG A 68 -35.49 -2.88 13.22
N SER A 69 -35.88 -2.81 14.49
CA SER A 69 -37.22 -2.45 14.92
C SER A 69 -37.15 -1.69 16.25
N VAL A 70 -37.81 -0.56 16.31
CA VAL A 70 -38.06 0.20 17.54
C VAL A 70 -39.58 0.28 17.67
N ALA A 71 -40.11 -0.20 18.80
CA ALA A 71 -41.52 -0.04 19.12
C ALA A 71 -41.75 1.37 19.69
N VAL A 72 -42.70 2.09 19.12
CA VAL A 72 -43.13 3.41 19.62
C VAL A 72 -44.29 3.20 20.58
N PRO A 73 -44.21 3.65 21.85
CA PRO A 73 -45.35 3.63 22.76
C PRO A 73 -46.47 4.57 22.27
N GLU A 74 -47.72 4.21 22.57
CA GLU A 74 -48.90 5.03 22.28
C GLU A 74 -48.90 6.40 22.98
#